data_AF-A0A838KZ20-F1
#
_entry.id   AF-A0A838KZ20-F1
#
_cell.length_a   1.000
_cell.length_b   1.000
_cell.length_c   1.000
_cell.angle_alpha   90.00
_cell.angle_beta   90.00
_cell.angle_gamma   90.00
#
_symmetry.space_group_name_H-M   'P 1'
#
loop_
_entity.id
_entity.type
_entity.pdbx_description
1 polymer ?
#
loop_
_entity_poly.entity_id
_entity_poly.type
_entity_poly.pdbx_seq_one_letter_code
_entity_poly.pdbx_strand_id
1 'polypeptide(L)'
;MRKQKVLFLCTQNSARSQMAEGLLRHLAGERFEVRSAGLEATDEVHPCAVEAMREVGIDISGQHPKGLSTYMGKMSFNYLIIVCARAEERCPKTFPGVGTTFSWTFEDPRRDEDLPYDSMLERFRAVRDQIELRMRGWLERPEEELKRLREERERRERLEAEEREHEASEAAVGGPLGAQEHDPFRRA
;
A
#
# COMPACT_ATOMS: atom_id res chain seq x y z
N MET A 1 -17.40 0.81 22.23
CA MET A 1 -16.19 1.48 21.69
C MET A 1 -16.43 1.77 20.21
N ARG A 2 -15.86 2.85 19.65
CA ARG A 2 -15.97 3.10 18.20
C ARG A 2 -15.06 2.13 17.44
N LYS A 3 -15.57 1.49 16.38
CA LYS A 3 -14.78 0.60 15.51
C LYS A 3 -13.65 1.41 14.84
N GLN A 4 -12.46 0.83 14.73
CA GLN A 4 -11.36 1.46 14.01
C GLN A 4 -11.54 1.28 12.50
N LYS A 5 -11.22 2.30 11.71
CA LYS A 5 -11.42 2.29 10.26
C LYS A 5 -10.17 1.80 9.55
N VAL A 6 -10.33 0.81 8.68
CA VAL A 6 -9.26 0.20 7.88
C VAL A 6 -9.58 0.35 6.40
N LEU A 7 -8.59 0.79 5.62
CA LEU A 7 -8.65 0.83 4.16
C LEU A 7 -7.61 -0.10 3.56
N PHE A 8 -8.04 -1.11 2.82
CA PHE A 8 -7.15 -1.92 1.98
C PHE A 8 -7.00 -1.29 0.60
N LEU A 9 -5.77 -0.95 0.21
CA LEU A 9 -5.47 -0.36 -1.08
C LEU A 9 -4.71 -1.35 -1.96
N CYS A 10 -5.19 -1.55 -3.18
CA CYS A 10 -4.38 -2.16 -4.24
C CYS A 10 -4.49 -1.37 -5.55
N THR A 11 -3.97 -1.90 -6.65
CA THR A 11 -4.01 -1.20 -7.94
C THR A 11 -5.44 -1.16 -8.47
N GLN A 12 -6.09 -2.32 -8.65
CA GLN A 12 -7.36 -2.42 -9.37
C GLN A 12 -8.60 -2.69 -8.52
N ASN A 13 -8.41 -2.96 -7.23
CA ASN A 13 -9.50 -3.33 -6.32
C ASN A 13 -10.38 -4.50 -6.78
N SER A 14 -9.79 -5.44 -7.53
CA SER A 14 -10.51 -6.60 -8.09
C SER A 14 -10.26 -7.91 -7.35
N ALA A 15 -9.10 -8.08 -6.70
CA ALA A 15 -8.68 -9.36 -6.10
C ALA A 15 -8.18 -9.19 -4.65
N ARG A 16 -6.87 -9.02 -4.45
CA ARG A 16 -6.19 -8.97 -3.13
C ARG A 16 -6.91 -8.11 -2.08
N SER A 17 -7.23 -6.86 -2.43
CA SER A 17 -7.89 -5.95 -1.48
C SER A 17 -9.35 -6.32 -1.17
N GLN A 18 -10.05 -7.00 -2.09
CA GLN A 18 -11.42 -7.49 -1.87
C GLN A 18 -11.41 -8.71 -0.94
N MET A 19 -10.47 -9.65 -1.19
CA MET A 19 -10.25 -10.79 -0.28
C MET A 19 -9.85 -10.29 1.12
N ALA A 20 -8.95 -9.32 1.21
CA ALA A 20 -8.56 -8.70 2.47
C ALA A 20 -9.74 -8.00 3.19
N GLU A 21 -10.60 -7.29 2.46
CA GLU A 21 -11.82 -6.69 3.01
C GLU A 21 -12.76 -7.75 3.60
N GLY A 22 -13.00 -8.83 2.85
CA GLY A 22 -13.83 -9.95 3.29
C GLY A 22 -13.27 -10.65 4.53
N LEU A 23 -11.97 -10.99 4.51
CA LEU A 23 -11.28 -11.65 5.62
C LEU A 23 -11.34 -10.82 6.90
N LEU A 24 -10.97 -9.53 6.85
CA LEU A 24 -10.92 -8.72 8.08
C LEU A 24 -12.33 -8.47 8.64
N ARG A 25 -13.32 -8.29 7.77
CA ARG A 25 -14.72 -8.18 8.18
C ARG A 25 -15.20 -9.45 8.88
N HIS A 26 -14.84 -10.62 8.35
CA HIS A 26 -15.20 -11.90 8.96
C HIS A 26 -14.48 -12.13 10.29
N LEU A 27 -13.16 -11.89 10.35
CA LEU A 27 -12.35 -12.19 11.53
C LEU A 27 -12.51 -11.18 12.67
N ALA A 28 -12.78 -9.92 12.36
CA ALA A 28 -12.73 -8.84 13.35
C ALA A 28 -13.71 -7.69 13.05
N GLY A 29 -14.84 -7.96 12.40
CA GLY A 29 -15.86 -6.96 12.06
C GLY A 29 -16.45 -6.21 13.24
N GLU A 30 -16.37 -6.75 14.47
CA GLU A 30 -16.78 -6.05 15.69
C GLU A 30 -15.76 -5.00 16.17
N ARG A 31 -14.50 -5.12 15.75
CA ARG A 31 -13.42 -4.18 16.09
C ARG A 31 -13.16 -3.17 14.98
N PHE A 32 -13.38 -3.56 13.73
CA PHE A 32 -13.00 -2.76 12.56
C PHE A 32 -14.16 -2.46 11.61
N GLU A 33 -14.20 -1.21 11.13
CA GLU A 33 -14.95 -0.85 9.93
C GLU A 33 -14.01 -0.94 8.73
N VAL A 34 -14.23 -1.94 7.87
CA VAL A 34 -13.31 -2.31 6.80
C VAL A 34 -13.84 -1.85 5.44
N ARG A 35 -12.96 -1.19 4.67
CA ARG A 35 -13.18 -0.76 3.29
C ARG A 35 -11.99 -1.19 2.42
N SER A 36 -12.20 -1.27 1.12
CA SER A 36 -11.14 -1.39 0.14
C SER A 36 -11.28 -0.36 -1.00
N ALA A 37 -10.15 -0.08 -1.65
CA ALA A 37 -10.04 0.84 -2.78
C ALA A 37 -8.95 0.40 -3.78
N GLY A 38 -9.04 0.99 -4.98
CA GLY A 38 -8.10 0.85 -6.08
C GLY A 38 -7.59 2.21 -6.53
N LEU A 39 -6.32 2.27 -6.93
CA LEU A 39 -5.78 3.43 -7.66
C LEU A 39 -6.41 3.57 -9.05
N GLU A 40 -6.64 2.43 -9.71
CA GLU A 40 -7.22 2.27 -11.05
C GLU A 40 -8.29 1.18 -10.95
N ALA A 41 -9.35 1.46 -10.17
CA ALA A 41 -10.39 0.48 -9.89
C ALA A 41 -11.05 -0.03 -11.19
N THR A 42 -11.22 -1.35 -11.29
CA THR A 42 -11.95 -2.01 -12.38
C THR A 42 -13.46 -2.00 -12.13
N ASP A 43 -14.25 -2.53 -13.04
CA ASP A 43 -15.71 -2.56 -12.87
C ASP A 43 -16.18 -3.69 -11.94
N GLU A 44 -15.48 -4.83 -11.95
CA GLU A 44 -15.92 -6.03 -11.24
C GLU A 44 -14.83 -6.67 -10.36
N VAL A 45 -15.29 -7.40 -9.34
CA VAL A 45 -14.45 -8.29 -8.53
C VAL A 45 -14.12 -9.53 -9.34
N HIS A 46 -12.87 -9.97 -9.29
CA HIS A 46 -12.42 -11.12 -10.05
C HIS A 46 -13.17 -12.40 -9.63
N PRO A 47 -13.72 -13.20 -10.56
CA PRO A 47 -14.48 -14.41 -10.22
C PRO A 47 -13.71 -15.39 -9.34
N CYS A 48 -12.42 -15.66 -9.65
CA CYS A 48 -11.58 -16.52 -8.81
C CYS A 48 -11.39 -16.00 -7.37
N ALA A 49 -11.46 -14.68 -7.14
CA ALA A 49 -11.42 -14.15 -5.78
C ALA A 49 -12.73 -14.45 -5.04
N VAL A 50 -13.87 -14.32 -5.71
CA VAL A 50 -15.18 -14.67 -5.15
C VAL A 50 -15.22 -16.15 -4.80
N GLU A 51 -14.76 -17.01 -5.70
CA GLU A 51 -14.74 -18.45 -5.51
C GLU A 51 -13.81 -18.88 -4.37
N ALA A 52 -12.55 -18.42 -4.39
CA ALA A 52 -11.60 -18.71 -3.31
C ALA A 52 -12.11 -18.26 -1.94
N MET A 53 -12.83 -17.14 -1.85
CA MET A 53 -13.40 -16.68 -0.58
C MET A 53 -14.62 -17.51 -0.15
N ARG A 54 -15.46 -17.93 -1.09
CA ARG A 54 -16.63 -18.78 -0.79
C ARG A 54 -16.23 -20.15 -0.23
N GLU A 55 -15.12 -20.73 -0.68
CA GLU A 55 -14.57 -21.98 -0.14
C GLU A 55 -14.29 -21.94 1.36
N VAL A 56 -13.89 -20.78 1.87
CA VAL A 56 -13.66 -20.56 3.32
C VAL A 56 -14.89 -19.99 4.03
N GLY A 57 -16.06 -20.03 3.38
CA GLY A 57 -17.33 -19.58 3.95
C GLY A 57 -17.54 -18.06 3.96
N ILE A 58 -16.77 -17.31 3.18
CA ILE A 58 -16.87 -15.84 3.11
C ILE A 58 -17.38 -15.43 1.74
N ASP A 59 -18.60 -14.92 1.69
CA ASP A 59 -19.15 -14.38 0.44
C ASP A 59 -18.75 -12.92 0.24
N ILE A 60 -18.02 -12.66 -0.85
CA ILE A 60 -17.62 -11.31 -1.28
C ILE A 60 -18.33 -10.87 -2.56
N SER A 61 -19.31 -11.64 -3.07
CA SER A 61 -19.97 -11.35 -4.34
C SER A 61 -20.81 -10.07 -4.34
N GLY A 62 -21.24 -9.59 -3.17
CA GLY A 62 -21.89 -8.28 -3.01
C GLY A 62 -20.91 -7.10 -2.96
N GLN A 63 -19.60 -7.33 -2.99
CA GLN A 63 -18.60 -6.26 -3.02
C GLN A 63 -18.40 -5.76 -4.46
N HIS A 64 -17.99 -4.51 -4.60
CA HIS A 64 -17.61 -3.93 -5.88
C HIS A 64 -16.30 -3.15 -5.76
N PRO A 65 -15.51 -3.04 -6.84
CA PRO A 65 -14.33 -2.21 -6.84
C PRO A 65 -14.68 -0.72 -6.75
N LYS A 66 -13.84 0.05 -6.05
CA LYS A 66 -14.04 1.47 -5.78
C LYS A 66 -12.72 2.20 -5.94
N GLY A 67 -12.76 3.38 -6.55
CA GLY A 67 -11.59 4.25 -6.64
C GLY A 67 -11.20 4.83 -5.28
N LEU A 68 -9.92 5.16 -5.11
CA LEU A 68 -9.43 5.82 -3.90
C LEU A 68 -10.11 7.18 -3.67
N SER A 69 -10.47 7.88 -4.75
CA SER A 69 -11.24 9.14 -4.75
C SER A 69 -12.62 9.02 -4.08
N THR A 70 -13.18 7.82 -3.95
CA THR A 70 -14.43 7.59 -3.22
C THR A 70 -14.31 7.99 -1.75
N TYR A 71 -13.12 7.86 -1.16
CA TYR A 71 -12.90 8.10 0.27
C TYR A 71 -12.09 9.35 0.57
N MET A 72 -11.22 9.78 -0.35
CA MET A 72 -10.36 10.95 -0.15
C MET A 72 -11.17 12.19 0.24
N GLY A 73 -10.81 12.82 1.37
CA GLY A 73 -11.45 14.02 1.90
C GLY A 73 -12.83 13.79 2.53
N LYS A 74 -13.41 12.58 2.44
CA LYS A 74 -14.74 12.25 2.97
C LYS A 74 -14.68 11.36 4.21
N MET A 75 -13.64 10.53 4.31
CA MET A 75 -13.44 9.61 5.43
C MET A 75 -12.01 9.65 5.92
N SER A 76 -11.84 9.52 7.23
CA SER A 76 -10.55 9.26 7.86
C SER A 76 -10.41 7.78 8.19
N PHE A 77 -9.19 7.26 8.08
CA PHE A 77 -8.85 5.88 8.38
C PHE A 77 -7.78 5.82 9.45
N ASN A 78 -7.94 4.89 10.39
CA ASN A 78 -6.89 4.60 11.37
C ASN A 78 -5.73 3.87 10.70
N TYR A 79 -6.06 2.93 9.81
CA TYR A 79 -5.09 2.10 9.12
C TYR A 79 -5.31 2.11 7.61
N LEU A 80 -4.25 2.37 6.86
CA LEU A 80 -4.15 2.13 5.42
C LEU A 80 -3.25 0.92 5.22
N ILE A 81 -3.73 -0.12 4.56
CA ILE A 81 -2.94 -1.33 4.29
C ILE A 81 -2.82 -1.49 2.79
N ILE A 82 -1.61 -1.30 2.28
CA ILE A 82 -1.29 -1.46 0.87
C ILE A 82 -0.95 -2.92 0.63
N VAL A 83 -1.66 -3.57 -0.29
CA VAL A 83 -1.55 -5.03 -0.53
C VAL A 83 -0.94 -5.40 -1.88
N CYS A 84 -0.39 -4.43 -2.61
CA CYS A 84 0.38 -4.68 -3.83
C CYS A 84 1.52 -3.69 -4.03
N ALA A 85 2.66 -4.17 -4.54
CA ALA A 85 3.86 -3.38 -4.79
C ALA A 85 3.60 -2.14 -5.67
N ARG A 86 2.84 -2.30 -6.76
CA ARG A 86 2.53 -1.18 -7.67
C ARG A 86 1.69 -0.08 -7.01
N ALA A 87 0.86 -0.41 -6.01
CA ALA A 87 0.16 0.62 -5.24
C ALA A 87 1.07 1.29 -4.22
N GLU A 88 2.05 0.57 -3.67
CA GLU A 88 3.05 1.12 -2.76
C GLU A 88 3.91 2.18 -3.46
N GLU A 89 4.38 1.91 -4.67
CA GLU A 89 5.21 2.84 -5.46
C GLU A 89 4.48 4.13 -5.85
N ARG A 90 3.17 4.03 -6.11
CA ARG A 90 2.35 5.15 -6.61
C ARG A 90 1.59 5.88 -5.51
N CYS A 91 1.58 5.35 -4.29
CA CYS A 91 0.89 6.01 -3.20
C CYS A 91 1.71 7.23 -2.75
N PRO A 92 1.12 8.43 -2.67
CA PRO A 92 1.78 9.57 -2.06
C PRO A 92 2.26 9.22 -0.66
N LYS A 93 3.51 9.58 -0.31
CA LYS A 93 4.10 9.33 1.02
C LYS A 93 3.22 9.86 2.16
N THR A 94 2.49 10.95 1.90
CA THR A 94 1.54 11.55 2.83
C THR A 94 0.12 11.34 2.32
N PHE A 95 -0.63 10.45 2.96
CA PHE A 95 -2.06 10.29 2.70
C PHE A 95 -2.86 11.06 3.75
N PRO A 96 -3.45 12.23 3.40
CA PRO A 96 -4.18 13.04 4.38
C PRO A 96 -5.39 12.27 4.92
N GLY A 97 -5.54 12.26 6.25
CA GLY A 97 -6.63 11.55 6.93
C GLY A 97 -6.36 10.08 7.23
N VAL A 98 -5.13 9.58 7.04
CA VAL A 98 -4.68 8.25 7.47
C VAL A 98 -3.77 8.36 8.69
N GLY A 99 -4.00 7.52 9.71
CA GLY A 99 -3.18 7.46 10.91
C GLY A 99 -1.90 6.66 10.73
N THR A 100 -2.01 5.39 10.32
CA THR A 100 -0.89 4.47 10.15
C THR A 100 -1.00 3.73 8.82
N THR A 101 0.12 3.61 8.11
CA THR A 101 0.19 2.88 6.85
C THR A 101 1.03 1.61 7.00
N PHE A 102 0.49 0.48 6.55
CA PHE A 102 1.20 -0.79 6.43
C PHE A 102 1.38 -1.16 4.96
N SER A 103 2.49 -1.83 4.65
CA SER A 103 2.73 -2.45 3.34
C SER A 103 2.83 -3.97 3.51
N TRP A 104 1.86 -4.69 2.97
CA TRP A 104 1.80 -6.16 2.95
C TRP A 104 1.78 -6.61 1.48
N THR A 105 2.96 -6.67 0.86
CA THR A 105 3.05 -7.01 -0.55
C THR A 105 2.82 -8.51 -0.78
N PHE A 106 1.79 -8.83 -1.57
CA PHE A 106 1.47 -10.18 -2.03
C PHE A 106 1.63 -10.27 -3.55
N GLU A 107 2.02 -11.45 -4.04
CA GLU A 107 2.10 -11.73 -5.47
C GLU A 107 0.75 -11.48 -6.16
N ASP A 108 0.77 -10.99 -7.41
CA ASP A 108 -0.47 -10.83 -8.19
C ASP A 108 -0.89 -12.21 -8.71
N PRO A 109 -2.04 -12.76 -8.28
CA PRO A 109 -2.46 -14.08 -8.73
C PRO A 109 -2.78 -14.11 -10.24
N ARG A 110 -2.90 -12.94 -10.89
CA ARG A 110 -3.21 -12.78 -12.32
C ARG A 110 -1.97 -12.57 -13.20
N ARG A 111 -0.76 -12.71 -12.65
CA ARG A 111 0.48 -12.42 -13.38
C ARG A 111 0.60 -13.16 -14.72
N ASP A 112 0.06 -14.38 -14.80
CA ASP A 112 0.03 -15.17 -16.03
C ASP A 112 -1.45 -15.40 -16.41
N GLU A 113 -1.95 -14.62 -17.38
CA GLU A 113 -3.35 -14.64 -17.81
C GLU A 113 -3.70 -15.89 -18.64
N ASP A 114 -2.70 -16.60 -19.19
CA ASP A 114 -2.87 -17.78 -20.05
C ASP A 114 -3.06 -19.10 -19.28
N LEU A 115 -3.26 -19.04 -17.96
CA LEU A 115 -3.42 -20.24 -17.15
C LEU A 115 -4.83 -20.84 -17.26
N PRO A 116 -4.95 -22.18 -17.22
CA PRO A 116 -6.24 -22.82 -17.01
C PRO A 116 -6.92 -22.30 -15.74
N TYR A 117 -8.25 -22.25 -15.77
CA TYR A 117 -9.07 -21.71 -14.68
C TYR A 117 -8.68 -22.28 -13.31
N ASP A 118 -8.55 -23.61 -13.19
CA ASP A 118 -8.20 -24.28 -11.93
C ASP A 118 -6.83 -23.85 -11.41
N SER A 119 -5.83 -23.75 -12.29
CA SER A 119 -4.48 -23.27 -11.93
C SER A 119 -4.50 -21.81 -11.48
N MET A 120 -5.36 -20.98 -12.09
CA MET A 120 -5.55 -19.60 -11.65
C MET A 120 -6.22 -19.59 -10.26
N LEU A 121 -7.27 -20.37 -10.05
CA LEU A 121 -7.97 -20.46 -8.76
C LEU A 121 -7.03 -20.89 -7.63
N GLU A 122 -6.13 -21.84 -7.87
CA GLU A 122 -5.07 -22.23 -6.91
C GLU A 122 -4.18 -21.05 -6.49
N ARG A 123 -3.82 -20.15 -7.43
CA ARG A 123 -3.07 -18.94 -7.08
C ARG A 123 -3.88 -17.98 -6.22
N PHE A 124 -5.18 -17.85 -6.50
CA PHE A 124 -6.08 -17.04 -5.66
C PHE A 124 -6.21 -17.65 -4.25
N ARG A 125 -6.31 -18.98 -4.13
CA ARG A 125 -6.29 -19.70 -2.84
C ARG A 125 -5.00 -19.43 -2.07
N ALA A 126 -3.85 -19.58 -2.71
CA ALA A 126 -2.55 -19.32 -2.09
C ALA A 126 -2.43 -17.87 -1.58
N VAL A 127 -2.86 -16.89 -2.39
CA VAL A 127 -2.83 -15.47 -1.99
C VAL A 127 -3.83 -15.17 -0.88
N ARG A 128 -5.05 -15.75 -0.92
CA ARG A 128 -6.03 -15.66 0.17
C ARG A 128 -5.41 -16.13 1.49
N ASP A 129 -4.77 -17.30 1.47
CA ASP A 129 -4.20 -17.92 2.68
C ASP A 129 -3.02 -17.10 3.22
N GLN A 130 -2.19 -16.54 2.35
CA GLN A 130 -1.14 -15.60 2.74
C GLN A 130 -1.70 -14.32 3.40
N ILE A 131 -2.77 -13.75 2.83
CA ILE A 131 -3.44 -12.58 3.39
C ILE A 131 -4.01 -12.91 4.76
N GLU A 132 -4.70 -14.06 4.89
CA GLU A 132 -5.29 -14.49 6.14
C GLU A 132 -4.23 -14.71 7.22
N LEU A 133 -3.14 -15.42 6.91
CA LEU A 133 -2.05 -15.68 7.85
C LEU A 133 -1.43 -14.36 8.34
N ARG A 134 -1.13 -13.44 7.42
CA ARG A 134 -0.57 -12.12 7.76
C ARG A 134 -1.53 -11.32 8.63
N MET A 135 -2.82 -11.36 8.31
CA MET A 135 -3.86 -10.64 9.04
C MET A 135 -4.06 -11.19 10.44
N ARG A 136 -4.08 -12.51 10.62
CA ARG A 136 -4.17 -13.15 11.95
C ARG A 136 -3.00 -12.74 12.84
N GLY A 137 -1.77 -12.77 12.31
CA GLY A 137 -0.59 -12.29 13.03
C GLY A 137 -0.72 -10.83 13.47
N TRP A 138 -1.22 -9.95 12.60
CA TRP A 138 -1.47 -8.55 12.94
C TRP A 138 -2.56 -8.37 14.02
N LEU A 139 -3.63 -9.17 13.97
CA LEU A 139 -4.72 -9.11 14.94
C LEU A 139 -4.33 -9.62 16.33
N GLU A 140 -3.38 -10.54 16.41
CA GLU A 140 -2.83 -11.07 17.67
C GLU A 140 -1.84 -10.10 18.31
N ARG A 141 -1.00 -9.43 17.51
CA ARG A 141 0.11 -8.60 18.01
C ARG A 141 0.18 -7.23 17.34
N PRO A 142 -0.86 -6.39 17.46
CA PRO A 142 -0.88 -5.09 16.79
C PRO A 142 0.19 -4.12 17.30
N GLU A 143 0.59 -4.22 18.59
CA GLU A 143 1.57 -3.34 19.22
C GLU A 143 3.00 -3.56 18.70
N GLU A 144 3.38 -4.82 18.45
CA GLU A 144 4.69 -5.18 17.90
C GLU A 144 4.88 -4.60 16.50
N GLU A 145 3.86 -4.71 15.65
CA GLU A 145 3.91 -4.18 14.29
C GLU A 145 3.94 -2.63 14.29
N LEU A 146 3.18 -1.99 15.18
CA LEU A 146 3.23 -0.53 15.34
C LEU A 146 4.60 -0.04 15.82
N LYS A 147 5.24 -0.78 16.74
CA LYS A 147 6.59 -0.47 17.21
C LYS A 147 7.59 -0.55 16.06
N ARG A 148 7.55 -1.65 15.28
CA ARG A 148 8.43 -1.85 14.12
C ARG A 148 8.31 -0.72 13.09
N LEU A 149 7.09 -0.28 12.79
CA LEU A 149 6.88 0.84 11.86
C LEU A 149 7.46 2.17 12.38
N ARG A 150 7.33 2.44 13.67
CA ARG A 150 7.91 3.65 14.28
C ARG A 150 9.43 3.63 14.17
N GLU A 151 10.06 2.51 14.50
CA GLU A 151 11.52 2.34 14.40
C GLU A 151 12.01 2.48 12.96
N GLU A 152 11.29 1.92 11.98
CA GLU A 152 11.63 2.04 10.57
C GLU A 152 11.51 3.48 10.07
N ARG A 153 10.45 4.19 10.48
CA ARG A 153 10.26 5.60 10.15
C ARG A 153 11.38 6.46 10.73
N GLU A 154 11.70 6.28 12.00
CA GLU A 154 12.80 7.01 12.64
C GLU A 154 14.15 6.71 11.98
N ARG A 155 14.41 5.46 11.59
CA ARG A 155 15.62 5.09 10.86
C ARG A 155 15.69 5.80 9.51
N ARG A 156 14.57 5.88 8.78
CA ARG A 156 14.49 6.56 7.49
C ARG A 156 14.69 8.07 7.62
N GLU A 157 14.05 8.69 8.61
CA GLU A 157 14.21 10.12 8.90
C GLU A 157 15.67 10.46 9.25
N ARG A 158 16.37 9.58 9.96
CA ARG A 158 17.82 9.72 10.22
C ARG A 158 18.65 9.67 8.92
N LEU A 159 18.44 8.66 8.07
CA LEU A 159 19.16 8.53 6.80
C LEU A 159 18.88 9.72 5.87
N GLU A 160 17.63 10.16 5.74
CA GLU A 160 17.26 11.34 4.95
C GLU A 160 17.84 12.66 5.52
N ALA A 161 18.12 12.72 6.82
CA ALA A 161 18.80 13.87 7.43
C ALA A 161 20.31 13.84 7.14
N GLU A 162 20.95 12.67 7.27
CA GLU A 162 22.36 12.45 6.93
C GLU A 162 22.66 12.74 5.45
N GLU A 163 21.79 12.28 4.53
CA GLU A 163 21.89 12.59 3.10
C GLU A 163 21.79 14.09 2.82
N ARG A 164 20.83 14.78 3.46
CA ARG A 164 20.67 16.25 3.32
C ARG A 164 21.88 17.01 3.84
N GLU A 165 22.49 16.55 4.93
CA GLU A 165 23.73 17.14 5.47
C GLU A 165 24.90 16.92 4.50
N HIS A 166 25.02 15.72 3.92
CA HIS A 166 26.05 15.42 2.91
C HIS A 166 25.90 16.29 1.65
N GLU A 167 24.69 16.36 1.09
CA GLU A 167 24.39 17.21 -0.08
C GLU A 167 24.66 18.70 0.19
N ALA A 168 24.28 19.19 1.39
CA ALA A 168 24.57 20.57 1.78
C ALA A 168 26.08 20.84 1.90
N SER A 169 26.85 19.88 2.41
CA SER A 169 28.31 19.96 2.49
C SER A 169 28.96 19.95 1.10
N GLU A 170 28.52 19.10 0.18
CA GLU A 170 29.03 19.07 -1.20
C GLU A 170 28.69 20.36 -1.98
N ALA A 171 27.47 20.88 -1.83
CA ALA A 171 27.07 22.14 -2.45
C ALA A 171 27.88 23.34 -1.93
N ALA A 172 28.32 23.30 -0.67
CA ALA A 172 29.19 24.33 -0.10
C ALA A 172 30.64 24.27 -0.65
N VAL A 173 31.09 23.10 -1.11
CA VAL A 173 32.44 22.89 -1.67
C VAL A 173 32.47 23.13 -3.19
N GLY A 174 31.35 22.94 -3.90
CA GLY A 174 31.22 23.07 -5.36
C GLY A 174 30.90 24.45 -5.94
N GLY A 175 31.36 25.55 -5.32
CA GLY A 175 31.19 26.91 -5.86
C GLY A 175 31.83 27.08 -7.25
N PRO A 176 31.31 27.97 -8.12
CA PRO A 176 31.64 27.99 -9.55
C PRO A 176 33.12 28.28 -9.80
N LEU A 177 33.86 27.26 -10.24
CA LEU A 177 35.19 27.40 -10.80
C LEU A 177 35.09 28.00 -12.21
N GLY A 178 35.41 29.29 -12.30
CA GLY A 178 36.09 29.89 -13.45
C GLY A 178 35.24 30.27 -14.67
N ALA A 179 34.63 31.45 -14.61
CA ALA A 179 34.46 32.28 -15.81
C ALA A 179 35.61 33.30 -15.82
N GLN A 180 36.74 32.96 -16.45
CA GLN A 180 37.76 33.95 -16.79
C GLN A 180 37.20 34.81 -17.94
N GLU A 181 36.81 36.04 -17.63
CA GLU A 181 36.53 37.07 -18.62
C GLU A 181 37.80 37.35 -19.43
N HIS A 182 37.75 37.02 -20.72
CA HIS A 182 38.77 37.38 -21.69
C HIS A 182 38.53 38.85 -22.07
N ASP A 183 39.25 39.78 -21.43
CA ASP A 183 39.23 41.22 -21.75
C ASP A 183 39.94 41.49 -23.09
N PRO A 184 39.25 41.97 -24.14
CA PRO A 184 39.88 42.21 -25.45
C PRO A 184 40.42 43.64 -25.64
N PHE A 185 40.50 44.51 -24.63
CA PHE A 185 40.81 45.93 -24.83
C PHE A 185 42.04 46.52 -24.12
N ARG A 186 43.05 45.72 -23.75
CA ARG A 186 44.39 46.27 -23.41
C ARG A 186 45.27 46.43 -24.67
N ARG A 187 45.15 47.57 -25.35
CA ARG A 187 46.22 48.12 -26.21
C ARG A 187 46.30 49.65 -26.12
N ALA A 188 47.54 50.08 -25.87
CA ALA A 188 48.21 51.38 -26.08
C ALA A 188 47.72 52.57 -25.26
#